data_AF-Q8ZMP7-F1
#
_entry.id   AF-Q8ZMP7-F1
#
_cell.length_a   1.000
_cell.length_b   1.000
_cell.length_c   1.000
_cell.angle_alpha   90.00
_cell.angle_beta   90.00
_cell.angle_gamma   90.00
#
_symmetry.space_group_name_H-M   'P 1'
#
loop_
_entity.id
_entity.type
_entity.pdbx_description
1 polymer ?
#
loop_
_entity_poly.entity_id
_entity_poly.type
_entity_poly.pdbx_seq_one_letter_code
_entity_poly.pdbx_strand_id
1 'polypeptide(L)'
;MKQLHHSGLPLYLDDDGVMALKPPLNYLGFGRKSAGQMAVVLPEFTEGLRNEPAYDVYRGLSFAEDQERLAADQYQYDITIIMPGTIGKERKKTSGHYHGYNDTRRNTHPEVYEVIKGTAAYILQKSPDFAAAPQELVVDDLIVAVVKEGQSIIVPPNYGHCSINIGDGPLVFSNLAYKPCTVHYDTVQFYHGMACYIVEENGQLCVRKNHYYPRVPRIKFATVKENPHLGITFDMPLYQRYRAAPERFHFLGHVDNYVREIMGMLQYEDDLFPLCQEDA
;
A
#
# COMPACT_ATOMS: atom_id res chain seq x y z
N MET A 1 -12.68 3.83 -22.35
CA MET A 1 -12.73 3.98 -20.87
C MET A 1 -13.63 2.91 -20.27
N LYS A 2 -13.12 2.17 -19.28
CA LYS A 2 -13.82 1.12 -18.52
C LYS A 2 -14.17 1.66 -17.14
N GLN A 3 -15.38 1.41 -16.66
CA GLN A 3 -15.78 1.82 -15.31
C GLN A 3 -15.11 0.95 -14.25
N LEU A 4 -14.67 1.57 -13.14
CA LEU A 4 -14.08 0.87 -11.99
C LEU A 4 -15.18 0.48 -11.00
N HIS A 5 -15.91 -0.60 -11.30
CA HIS A 5 -17.11 -0.98 -10.55
C HIS A 5 -16.87 -1.24 -9.05
N HIS A 6 -15.76 -1.88 -8.68
CA HIS A 6 -15.42 -2.15 -7.27
C HIS A 6 -15.17 -0.89 -6.43
N SER A 7 -14.95 0.28 -7.06
CA SER A 7 -14.80 1.53 -6.30
C SER A 7 -16.11 2.06 -5.73
N GLY A 8 -17.26 1.65 -6.27
CA GLY A 8 -18.56 2.24 -5.94
C GLY A 8 -18.69 3.74 -6.28
N LEU A 9 -17.71 4.29 -6.98
CA LEU A 9 -17.58 5.70 -7.36
C LEU A 9 -17.70 5.86 -8.88
N PRO A 10 -18.06 7.05 -9.40
CA PRO A 10 -18.14 7.32 -10.83
C PRO A 10 -16.75 7.49 -11.48
N LEU A 11 -15.91 6.45 -11.35
CA LEU A 11 -14.52 6.40 -11.80
C LEU A 11 -14.37 5.52 -13.04
N TYR A 12 -13.50 5.95 -13.93
CA TYR A 12 -13.22 5.31 -15.21
C TYR A 12 -11.72 5.26 -15.45
N LEU A 13 -11.25 4.21 -16.11
CA LEU A 13 -9.86 4.06 -16.53
C LEU A 13 -9.81 3.92 -18.05
N ASP A 14 -8.93 4.67 -18.71
CA ASP A 14 -8.62 4.43 -20.12
C ASP A 14 -7.60 3.31 -20.31
N ASP A 15 -7.24 3.04 -21.57
CA ASP A 15 -6.31 1.95 -21.91
C ASP A 15 -4.84 2.32 -21.59
N ASP A 16 -4.55 3.60 -21.37
CA ASP A 16 -3.23 4.12 -20.97
C ASP A 16 -3.05 4.16 -19.44
N GLY A 17 -4.07 3.73 -18.67
CA GLY A 17 -4.04 3.71 -17.22
C GLY A 17 -4.30 5.08 -16.57
N VAL A 18 -4.84 6.05 -17.31
CA VAL A 18 -5.24 7.35 -16.78
C VAL A 18 -6.67 7.28 -16.24
N MET A 19 -6.87 7.82 -15.04
CA MET A 19 -8.18 7.84 -14.39
C MET A 19 -8.97 9.09 -14.79
N ALA A 20 -10.23 8.91 -15.11
CA ALA A 20 -11.22 9.96 -15.20
C ALA A 20 -12.29 9.75 -14.14
N LEU A 21 -12.87 10.86 -13.66
CA LEU A 21 -14.02 10.85 -12.76
C LEU A 21 -15.16 11.68 -13.35
N LYS A 22 -16.40 11.41 -12.93
CA LYS A 22 -17.52 12.29 -13.23
C LYS A 22 -17.91 13.11 -11.99
N PRO A 23 -18.21 14.42 -12.15
CA PRO A 23 -18.87 15.21 -11.12
C PRO A 23 -20.17 14.54 -10.63
N PRO A 24 -20.59 14.76 -9.36
CA PRO A 24 -20.01 15.73 -8.42
C PRO A 24 -18.80 15.23 -7.61
N LEU A 25 -18.25 14.05 -7.91
CA LEU A 25 -17.00 13.60 -7.28
C LEU A 25 -15.85 14.55 -7.66
N ASN A 26 -14.95 14.84 -6.72
CA ASN A 26 -13.75 15.65 -6.97
C ASN A 26 -12.54 15.10 -6.20
N TYR A 27 -11.32 15.52 -6.55
CA TYR A 27 -10.08 15.29 -5.81
C TYR A 27 -9.35 16.62 -5.53
N LEU A 28 -8.55 16.65 -4.48
CA LEU A 28 -7.80 17.83 -4.02
C LEU A 28 -6.39 17.93 -4.61
N GLY A 29 -5.82 16.82 -5.08
CA GLY A 29 -4.49 16.83 -5.70
C GLY A 29 -4.24 15.65 -6.61
N PHE A 30 -3.29 15.81 -7.52
CA PHE A 30 -2.78 14.77 -8.40
C PHE A 30 -1.25 14.79 -8.34
N GLY A 31 -0.63 13.61 -8.40
CA GLY A 31 0.81 13.48 -8.58
C GLY A 31 1.15 12.23 -9.38
N ARG A 32 2.14 12.35 -10.27
CA ARG A 32 2.76 11.23 -10.98
C ARG A 32 4.15 10.99 -10.42
N LYS A 33 4.52 9.71 -10.28
CA LYS A 33 5.86 9.27 -9.92
C LYS A 33 6.48 8.53 -11.07
N SER A 34 7.65 8.99 -11.52
CA SER A 34 8.49 8.29 -12.49
C SER A 34 9.58 7.47 -11.80
N ALA A 35 10.18 6.54 -12.52
CA ALA A 35 11.33 5.76 -12.04
C ALA A 35 12.48 6.66 -11.56
N GLY A 36 12.73 7.80 -12.23
CA GLY A 36 13.74 8.76 -11.81
C GLY A 36 13.47 9.40 -10.45
N GLN A 37 12.19 9.61 -10.09
CA GLN A 37 11.81 10.08 -8.75
C GLN A 37 11.83 8.95 -7.71
N MET A 38 11.91 7.71 -8.16
CA MET A 38 11.98 6.51 -7.33
C MET A 38 13.37 5.88 -7.30
N ALA A 39 14.38 6.47 -7.96
CA ALA A 39 15.71 5.88 -8.12
C ALA A 39 16.35 5.43 -6.79
N VAL A 40 16.11 6.17 -5.70
CA VAL A 40 16.62 5.87 -4.36
C VAL A 40 15.89 4.72 -3.64
N VAL A 41 14.81 4.18 -4.21
CA VAL A 41 14.05 3.04 -3.64
C VAL A 41 13.90 1.90 -4.65
N LEU A 42 14.79 1.83 -5.64
CA LEU A 42 14.86 0.75 -6.61
C LEU A 42 16.17 -0.02 -6.41
N PRO A 43 16.18 -1.36 -6.54
CA PRO A 43 17.40 -2.14 -6.44
C PRO A 43 18.39 -1.82 -7.56
N GLU A 44 17.85 -1.49 -8.74
CA GLU A 44 18.58 -1.20 -9.96
C GLU A 44 17.88 -0.04 -10.68
N PHE A 45 18.62 1.00 -11.06
CA PHE A 45 18.11 2.14 -11.82
C PHE A 45 19.09 2.53 -12.92
N THR A 46 18.57 2.79 -14.12
CA THR A 46 19.35 3.32 -15.24
C THR A 46 18.74 4.61 -15.73
N GLU A 47 19.59 5.54 -16.18
CA GLU A 47 19.17 6.88 -16.57
C GLU A 47 18.18 6.88 -17.75
N GLY A 48 18.27 5.88 -18.63
CA GLY A 48 17.31 5.69 -19.73
C GLY A 48 15.87 5.44 -19.27
N LEU A 49 15.66 4.98 -18.03
CA LEU A 49 14.34 4.76 -17.45
C LEU A 49 13.81 5.97 -16.68
N ARG A 50 14.55 7.09 -16.56
CA ARG A 50 14.20 8.24 -15.69
C ARG A 50 12.75 8.71 -15.80
N ASN A 51 12.19 8.70 -17.00
CA ASN A 51 10.84 9.20 -17.30
C ASN A 51 9.77 8.10 -17.32
N GLU A 52 10.14 6.83 -17.10
CA GLU A 52 9.22 5.70 -17.04
C GLU A 52 8.18 5.92 -15.93
N PRO A 53 6.87 5.97 -16.24
CA PRO A 53 5.84 6.14 -15.24
C PRO A 53 5.73 4.92 -14.33
N ALA A 54 5.82 5.14 -13.02
CA ALA A 54 5.67 4.12 -11.99
C ALA A 54 4.21 4.07 -11.48
N TYR A 55 3.73 5.19 -10.94
CA TYR A 55 2.36 5.28 -10.42
C TYR A 55 1.82 6.71 -10.40
N ASP A 56 0.50 6.82 -10.44
CA ASP A 56 -0.25 8.05 -10.22
C ASP A 56 -0.99 8.00 -8.89
N VAL A 57 -1.12 9.13 -8.21
CA VAL A 57 -1.90 9.28 -6.98
C VAL A 57 -2.86 10.46 -7.11
N TYR A 58 -4.13 10.21 -6.81
CA TYR A 58 -5.21 11.18 -6.73
C TYR A 58 -5.58 11.31 -5.26
N ARG A 59 -5.50 12.53 -4.72
CA ARG A 59 -5.58 12.77 -3.28
C ARG A 59 -6.88 13.44 -2.87
N GLY A 60 -7.45 13.01 -1.75
CA GLY A 60 -8.64 13.63 -1.15
C GLY A 60 -9.87 13.52 -2.04
N LEU A 61 -10.12 12.35 -2.64
CA LEU A 61 -11.35 12.14 -3.39
C LEU A 61 -12.55 12.19 -2.45
N SER A 62 -13.53 13.02 -2.78
CA SER A 62 -14.77 13.12 -1.99
C SER A 62 -15.92 13.72 -2.78
N PHE A 63 -17.15 13.34 -2.43
CA PHE A 63 -18.33 14.14 -2.75
C PHE A 63 -18.42 15.32 -1.79
N ALA A 64 -19.04 16.41 -2.25
CA ALA A 64 -19.16 17.64 -1.45
C ALA A 64 -19.85 17.40 -0.11
N GLU A 65 -20.89 16.56 -0.08
CA GLU A 65 -21.63 16.22 1.14
C GLU A 65 -20.83 15.41 2.17
N ASP A 66 -19.76 14.73 1.74
CA ASP A 66 -18.94 13.88 2.62
C ASP A 66 -17.71 14.63 3.16
N GLN A 67 -17.41 15.84 2.66
CA GLN A 67 -16.21 16.62 3.03
C GLN A 67 -16.19 17.04 4.50
N GLU A 68 -17.32 17.51 5.04
CA GLU A 68 -17.42 17.92 6.44
C GLU A 68 -17.14 16.74 7.37
N ARG A 69 -17.68 15.57 7.02
CA ARG A 69 -17.49 14.35 7.80
C ARG A 69 -16.05 13.84 7.75
N LEU A 70 -15.45 13.75 6.56
CA LEU A 70 -14.04 13.39 6.40
C LEU A 70 -13.11 14.36 7.15
N ALA A 71 -13.43 15.66 7.17
CA ALA A 71 -12.66 16.64 7.93
C ALA A 71 -12.81 16.44 9.44
N ALA A 72 -14.03 16.17 9.94
CA ALA A 72 -14.30 15.91 11.35
C ALA A 72 -13.61 14.63 11.86
N ASP A 73 -13.65 13.55 11.08
CA ASP A 73 -12.96 12.29 11.39
C ASP A 73 -11.45 12.37 11.11
N GLN A 74 -11.00 13.48 10.51
CA GLN A 74 -9.61 13.71 10.05
C GLN A 74 -9.11 12.62 9.10
N TYR A 75 -9.97 12.11 8.23
CA TYR A 75 -9.63 11.10 7.24
C TYR A 75 -9.42 11.70 5.85
N GLN A 76 -8.63 11.00 5.05
CA GLN A 76 -8.42 11.30 3.64
C GLN A 76 -8.56 10.01 2.84
N TYR A 77 -9.35 10.08 1.76
CA TYR A 77 -9.50 8.99 0.81
C TYR A 77 -8.70 9.30 -0.46
N ASP A 78 -7.75 8.44 -0.79
CA ASP A 78 -6.91 8.57 -1.99
C ASP A 78 -7.13 7.39 -2.93
N ILE A 79 -6.75 7.55 -4.20
CA ILE A 79 -6.64 6.47 -5.17
C ILE A 79 -5.27 6.50 -5.79
N THR A 80 -4.63 5.34 -5.85
CA THR A 80 -3.34 5.15 -6.50
C THR A 80 -3.47 4.15 -7.63
N ILE A 81 -2.80 4.45 -8.75
CA ILE A 81 -2.72 3.57 -9.93
C ILE A 81 -1.26 3.25 -10.18
N ILE A 82 -0.89 1.99 -9.99
CA ILE A 82 0.45 1.50 -10.31
C ILE A 82 0.42 0.87 -11.70
N MET A 83 1.28 1.37 -12.57
CA MET A 83 1.38 0.90 -13.95
C MET A 83 1.81 -0.58 -14.00
N PRO A 84 1.45 -1.34 -15.05
CA PRO A 84 1.93 -2.70 -15.23
C PRO A 84 3.43 -2.75 -15.57
N GLY A 85 4.00 -3.95 -15.45
CA GLY A 85 5.38 -4.25 -15.82
C GLY A 85 6.40 -3.96 -14.71
N THR A 86 7.65 -3.76 -15.13
CA THR A 86 8.81 -3.59 -14.25
C THR A 86 9.50 -2.25 -14.46
N ILE A 87 10.32 -1.85 -13.48
CA ILE A 87 11.43 -0.91 -13.66
C ILE A 87 12.71 -1.72 -13.41
N GLY A 88 13.52 -1.91 -14.45
CA GLY A 88 14.56 -2.95 -14.42
C GLY A 88 13.90 -4.32 -14.28
N LYS A 89 14.29 -5.08 -13.24
CA LYS A 89 13.66 -6.37 -12.91
C LYS A 89 12.52 -6.27 -11.89
N GLU A 90 12.42 -5.18 -11.16
CA GLU A 90 11.45 -5.06 -10.06
C GLU A 90 10.07 -4.68 -10.59
N ARG A 91 9.02 -5.36 -10.12
CA ARG A 91 7.63 -4.98 -10.38
C ARG A 91 7.37 -3.57 -9.88
N LYS A 92 6.64 -2.78 -10.69
CA LYS A 92 6.30 -1.40 -10.32
C LYS A 92 5.55 -1.36 -8.99
N LYS A 93 5.91 -0.38 -8.17
CA LYS A 93 5.44 -0.25 -6.79
C LYS A 93 5.34 1.20 -6.35
N THR A 94 4.74 1.44 -5.18
CA THR A 94 4.88 2.69 -4.45
C THR A 94 6.26 2.80 -3.78
N SER A 95 6.64 4.01 -3.34
CA SER A 95 7.98 4.25 -2.80
C SER A 95 8.28 3.45 -1.52
N GLY A 96 7.24 3.17 -0.73
CA GLY A 96 7.34 2.54 0.57
C GLY A 96 7.65 3.54 1.69
N HIS A 97 7.03 3.38 2.85
CA HIS A 97 7.22 4.25 4.01
C HIS A 97 6.75 3.59 5.31
N TYR A 98 7.11 4.18 6.44
CA TYR A 98 6.52 3.89 7.75
C TYR A 98 5.54 4.99 8.16
N HIS A 99 4.50 4.61 8.89
CA HIS A 99 3.60 5.53 9.56
C HIS A 99 4.16 6.02 10.88
N GLY A 100 3.82 7.26 11.24
CA GLY A 100 4.13 7.86 12.52
C GLY A 100 3.42 7.17 13.68
N TYR A 101 4.07 7.26 14.84
CA TYR A 101 3.49 6.84 16.11
C TYR A 101 2.26 7.66 16.48
N ASN A 102 1.30 7.03 17.16
CA ASN A 102 0.25 7.72 17.89
C ASN A 102 0.81 8.51 19.09
N ASP A 103 -0.05 9.30 19.75
CA ASP A 103 0.35 10.15 20.90
C ASP A 103 1.02 9.38 22.04
N THR A 104 0.62 8.13 22.26
CA THR A 104 1.20 7.28 23.31
C THR A 104 2.55 6.67 22.93
N ARG A 105 2.94 6.80 21.66
CA ARG A 105 4.15 6.20 21.06
C ARG A 105 4.25 4.68 21.19
N ARG A 106 3.12 4.00 21.38
CA ARG A 106 3.06 2.52 21.48
C ARG A 106 2.86 1.86 20.12
N ASN A 107 2.08 2.50 19.25
CA ASN A 107 1.69 1.95 17.97
C ASN A 107 1.65 3.06 16.90
N THR A 108 2.01 2.74 15.67
CA THR A 108 1.79 3.64 14.53
C THR A 108 0.34 3.59 14.06
N HIS A 109 -0.09 4.64 13.38
CA HIS A 109 -1.43 4.67 12.78
C HIS A 109 -1.55 3.61 11.67
N PRO A 110 -2.64 2.82 11.66
CA PRO A 110 -2.93 1.94 10.55
C PRO A 110 -3.54 2.73 9.38
N GLU A 111 -3.70 2.06 8.24
CA GLU A 111 -4.37 2.61 7.06
C GLU A 111 -5.11 1.50 6.34
N VAL A 112 -6.33 1.76 5.87
CA VAL A 112 -7.10 0.77 5.10
C VAL A 112 -6.76 0.93 3.63
N TYR A 113 -6.44 -0.16 2.95
CA TYR A 113 -6.27 -0.24 1.51
C TYR A 113 -7.32 -1.17 0.91
N GLU A 114 -7.89 -0.81 -0.24
CA GLU A 114 -8.83 -1.62 -1.01
C GLU A 114 -8.34 -1.75 -2.44
N VAL A 115 -8.22 -2.99 -2.94
CA VAL A 115 -7.88 -3.23 -4.35
C VAL A 115 -9.13 -3.12 -5.19
N ILE A 116 -9.22 -2.05 -5.97
CA ILE A 116 -10.33 -1.76 -6.89
C ILE A 116 -10.18 -2.54 -8.19
N LYS A 117 -8.95 -2.74 -8.66
CA LYS A 117 -8.67 -3.48 -9.89
C LYS A 117 -7.30 -4.14 -9.85
N GLY A 118 -7.21 -5.38 -10.29
CA GLY A 118 -5.94 -6.12 -10.42
C GLY A 118 -5.58 -6.90 -9.15
N THR A 119 -4.29 -7.20 -8.98
CA THR A 119 -3.78 -7.94 -7.81
C THR A 119 -2.57 -7.21 -7.24
N ALA A 120 -2.65 -6.88 -5.95
CA ALA A 120 -1.58 -6.25 -5.20
C ALA A 120 -0.80 -7.29 -4.41
N ALA A 121 0.51 -7.08 -4.31
CA ALA A 121 1.29 -7.56 -3.18
C ALA A 121 1.67 -6.35 -2.31
N TYR A 122 1.52 -6.49 -1.00
CA TYR A 122 1.99 -5.51 -0.02
C TYR A 122 3.18 -6.12 0.72
N ILE A 123 4.33 -5.46 0.66
CA ILE A 123 5.41 -5.78 1.59
C ILE A 123 5.07 -5.05 2.89
N LEU A 124 5.03 -5.78 4.00
CA LEU A 124 4.88 -5.24 5.34
C LEU A 124 6.14 -5.63 6.12
N GLN A 125 6.89 -4.65 6.61
CA GLN A 125 8.07 -4.91 7.42
C GLN A 125 7.97 -4.20 8.78
N LYS A 126 8.10 -4.95 9.87
CA LYS A 126 8.03 -4.40 11.22
C LYS A 126 9.39 -3.93 11.67
N SER A 127 9.45 -2.72 12.21
CA SER A 127 10.64 -2.24 12.89
C SER A 127 10.24 -1.33 14.05
N PRO A 128 10.85 -1.46 15.24
CA PRO A 128 10.68 -0.48 16.31
C PRO A 128 11.50 0.80 16.07
N ASP A 129 12.54 0.70 15.23
CA ASP A 129 13.60 1.70 15.06
C ASP A 129 13.45 2.51 13.76
N PHE A 130 12.28 2.46 13.09
CA PHE A 130 12.08 3.13 11.80
C PHE A 130 12.24 4.66 11.84
N ALA A 131 12.15 5.25 13.03
CA ALA A 131 12.35 6.68 13.28
C ALA A 131 13.74 7.00 13.88
N ALA A 132 14.60 6.00 14.09
CA ALA A 132 15.98 6.18 14.48
C ALA A 132 16.86 6.51 13.25
N ALA A 133 18.17 6.62 13.45
CA ALA A 133 19.07 6.81 12.32
C ALA A 133 18.99 5.59 11.38
N PRO A 134 18.96 5.75 10.04
CA PRO A 134 18.67 4.65 9.13
C PRO A 134 19.52 3.40 9.33
N GLN A 135 20.80 3.55 9.67
CA GLN A 135 21.73 2.46 9.92
C GLN A 135 21.42 1.59 11.16
N GLU A 136 20.54 2.07 12.06
CA GLU A 136 20.13 1.37 13.29
C GLU A 136 18.87 0.53 13.09
N LEU A 137 18.24 0.61 11.90
CA LEU A 137 17.01 -0.10 11.61
C LEU A 137 17.20 -1.62 11.70
N VAL A 138 16.48 -2.26 12.62
CA VAL A 138 16.30 -3.70 12.65
C VAL A 138 14.90 -4.05 12.17
N VAL A 139 14.82 -4.99 11.22
CA VAL A 139 13.54 -5.54 10.74
C VAL A 139 13.23 -6.81 11.51
N ASP A 140 12.25 -6.73 12.40
CA ASP A 140 11.84 -7.83 13.28
C ASP A 140 10.97 -8.86 12.55
N ASP A 141 10.16 -8.38 11.60
CA ASP A 141 9.18 -9.20 10.91
C ASP A 141 9.00 -8.73 9.46
N LEU A 142 8.77 -9.67 8.55
CA LEU A 142 8.61 -9.40 7.12
C LEU A 142 7.51 -10.28 6.53
N ILE A 143 6.50 -9.63 5.94
CA ILE A 143 5.31 -10.27 5.39
C ILE A 143 5.10 -9.75 3.96
N VAL A 144 4.84 -10.66 3.02
CA VAL A 144 4.31 -10.31 1.70
C VAL A 144 2.86 -10.75 1.65
N ALA A 145 1.96 -9.78 1.68
CA ALA A 145 0.52 -10.01 1.68
C ALA A 145 -0.06 -9.84 0.27
N VAL A 146 -0.71 -10.87 -0.28
CA VAL A 146 -1.40 -10.79 -1.58
C VAL A 146 -2.87 -10.44 -1.35
N VAL A 147 -3.33 -9.41 -2.07
CA VAL A 147 -4.69 -8.88 -1.99
C VAL A 147 -5.25 -8.76 -3.40
N LYS A 148 -6.39 -9.38 -3.64
CA LYS A 148 -7.05 -9.42 -4.96
C LYS A 148 -8.09 -8.32 -5.09
N GLU A 149 -8.52 -8.07 -6.31
CA GLU A 149 -9.66 -7.22 -6.65
C GLU A 149 -10.88 -7.49 -5.74
N GLY A 150 -11.48 -6.43 -5.22
CA GLY A 150 -12.61 -6.49 -4.28
C GLY A 150 -12.20 -6.70 -2.81
N GLN A 151 -10.94 -7.01 -2.52
CA GLN A 151 -10.47 -7.26 -1.16
C GLN A 151 -9.82 -6.02 -0.53
N SER A 152 -9.65 -6.07 0.79
CA SER A 152 -9.00 -5.01 1.56
C SER A 152 -7.99 -5.55 2.56
N ILE A 153 -6.98 -4.74 2.85
CA ILE A 153 -6.00 -4.95 3.91
C ILE A 153 -5.96 -3.73 4.81
N ILE A 154 -5.73 -3.93 6.10
CA ILE A 154 -5.33 -2.87 7.02
C ILE A 154 -3.82 -2.97 7.16
N VAL A 155 -3.07 -1.92 6.79
CA VAL A 155 -1.64 -1.83 7.07
C VAL A 155 -1.47 -1.89 8.59
N PRO A 156 -0.82 -2.94 9.12
CA PRO A 156 -0.80 -3.11 10.56
C PRO A 156 0.11 -2.09 11.24
N PRO A 157 -0.17 -1.74 12.52
CA PRO A 157 0.68 -0.85 13.28
C PRO A 157 2.11 -1.35 13.41
N ASN A 158 3.05 -0.41 13.34
CA ASN A 158 4.49 -0.59 13.40
C ASN A 158 5.09 -1.32 12.18
N TYR A 159 4.30 -1.53 11.12
CA TYR A 159 4.81 -2.02 9.84
C TYR A 159 4.94 -0.85 8.87
N GLY A 160 6.14 -0.72 8.28
CA GLY A 160 6.30 0.02 7.05
C GLY A 160 5.81 -0.82 5.88
N HIS A 161 5.32 -0.18 4.83
CA HIS A 161 4.71 -0.88 3.71
C HIS A 161 4.99 -0.23 2.36
N CYS A 162 4.97 -1.06 1.32
CA CYS A 162 4.82 -0.61 -0.07
C CYS A 162 3.75 -1.47 -0.77
N SER A 163 3.19 -0.96 -1.85
CA SER A 163 2.18 -1.63 -2.66
C SER A 163 2.78 -1.94 -4.03
N ILE A 164 2.65 -3.17 -4.50
CA ILE A 164 3.31 -3.68 -5.70
C ILE A 164 2.26 -4.22 -6.66
N ASN A 165 2.34 -3.84 -7.93
CA ASN A 165 1.52 -4.43 -8.98
C ASN A 165 2.10 -5.77 -9.44
N ILE A 166 1.45 -6.87 -9.10
CA ILE A 166 1.88 -8.23 -9.50
C ILE A 166 1.05 -8.84 -10.64
N GLY A 167 0.12 -8.08 -11.24
CA GLY A 167 -0.70 -8.53 -12.37
C GLY A 167 -0.28 -7.93 -13.72
N ASP A 168 -0.91 -8.39 -14.81
CA ASP A 168 -0.55 -7.93 -16.16
C ASP A 168 -1.13 -6.55 -16.53
N GLY A 169 -2.20 -6.14 -15.84
CA GLY A 169 -2.86 -4.85 -16.02
C GLY A 169 -2.45 -3.80 -14.97
N PRO A 170 -3.01 -2.59 -15.04
CA PRO A 170 -2.83 -1.60 -13.98
C PRO A 170 -3.44 -2.09 -12.66
N LEU A 171 -2.71 -1.88 -11.58
CA LEU A 171 -3.24 -2.05 -10.23
C LEU A 171 -3.87 -0.73 -9.80
N VAL A 172 -5.15 -0.75 -9.46
CA VAL A 172 -5.87 0.39 -8.90
C VAL A 172 -6.29 0.05 -7.49
N PHE A 173 -5.91 0.86 -6.52
CA PHE A 173 -6.34 0.70 -5.14
C PHE A 173 -6.69 2.06 -4.52
N SER A 174 -7.60 2.05 -3.55
CA SER A 174 -7.88 3.19 -2.70
C SER A 174 -7.30 3.00 -1.32
N ASN A 175 -7.16 4.11 -0.58
CA ASN A 175 -6.80 4.05 0.82
C ASN A 175 -7.56 5.09 1.65
N LEU A 176 -7.95 4.72 2.87
CA LEU A 176 -8.51 5.62 3.87
C LEU A 176 -7.48 5.81 5.00
N ALA A 177 -6.91 7.02 5.05
CA ALA A 177 -5.79 7.37 5.93
C ALA A 177 -6.20 8.38 7.01
N TYR A 178 -5.57 8.28 8.18
CA TYR A 178 -5.65 9.30 9.22
C TYR A 178 -4.69 10.46 8.93
N LYS A 179 -5.23 11.64 8.63
CA LYS A 179 -4.46 12.80 8.15
C LYS A 179 -3.34 13.28 9.09
N PRO A 180 -3.51 13.26 10.43
CA PRO A 180 -2.43 13.66 11.33
C PRO A 180 -1.22 12.71 11.35
N CYS A 181 -1.34 11.52 10.75
CA CYS A 181 -0.24 10.56 10.68
C CYS A 181 0.94 11.12 9.85
N THR A 182 2.12 11.20 10.46
CA THR A 182 3.36 11.47 9.73
C THR A 182 3.78 10.25 8.92
N VAL A 183 4.59 10.45 7.88
CA VAL A 183 5.16 9.37 7.07
C VAL A 183 6.68 9.49 7.03
N HIS A 184 7.38 8.36 7.14
CA HIS A 184 8.84 8.29 7.24
C HIS A 184 9.41 7.48 6.08
N TYR A 185 10.16 8.13 5.20
CA TYR A 185 10.77 7.53 4.01
C TYR A 185 12.25 7.20 4.20
N ASP A 186 12.92 7.81 5.17
CA ASP A 186 14.39 7.88 5.25
C ASP A 186 15.04 6.50 5.28
N THR A 187 14.52 5.58 6.09
CA THR A 187 15.02 4.21 6.19
C THR A 187 14.81 3.42 4.90
N VAL A 188 13.64 3.54 4.28
CA VAL A 188 13.33 2.89 3.00
C VAL A 188 14.25 3.42 1.88
N GLN A 189 14.50 4.72 1.83
CA GLN A 189 15.42 5.34 0.87
C GLN A 189 16.87 4.94 1.11
N PHE A 190 17.31 4.90 2.37
CA PHE A 190 18.68 4.53 2.74
C PHE A 190 19.02 3.10 2.30
N TYR A 191 18.07 2.18 2.40
CA TYR A 191 18.26 0.78 2.01
C TYR A 191 17.80 0.46 0.58
N HIS A 192 17.58 1.46 -0.27
CA HIS A 192 17.16 1.25 -1.66
C HIS A 192 15.82 0.51 -1.83
N GLY A 193 14.94 0.58 -0.83
CA GLY A 193 13.61 -0.03 -0.84
C GLY A 193 13.27 -0.75 0.46
N MET A 194 12.26 -1.62 0.39
CA MET A 194 11.85 -2.48 1.49
C MET A 194 12.87 -3.62 1.69
N ALA A 195 12.71 -4.41 2.76
CA ALA A 195 13.61 -5.53 3.09
C ALA A 195 13.56 -6.71 2.09
N CYS A 196 12.62 -6.67 1.14
CA CYS A 196 12.60 -7.53 -0.03
C CYS A 196 12.04 -6.76 -1.25
N TYR A 197 12.16 -7.37 -2.42
CA TYR A 197 11.66 -6.90 -3.70
C TYR A 197 10.85 -8.01 -4.36
N ILE A 198 9.87 -7.66 -5.18
CA ILE A 198 9.24 -8.62 -6.10
C ILE A 198 9.80 -8.36 -7.49
N VAL A 199 10.51 -9.35 -8.02
CA VAL A 199 11.22 -9.24 -9.30
C VAL A 199 10.68 -10.25 -10.31
N GLU A 200 10.89 -9.97 -11.59
CA GLU A 200 10.61 -10.89 -12.68
C GLU A 200 11.91 -11.49 -13.22
N GLU A 201 12.04 -12.81 -13.11
CA GLU A 201 13.18 -13.59 -13.62
C GLU A 201 12.68 -14.76 -14.47
N ASN A 202 13.21 -14.90 -15.68
CA ASN A 202 12.82 -15.97 -16.62
C ASN A 202 11.29 -16.04 -16.86
N GLY A 203 10.60 -14.89 -16.85
CA GLY A 203 9.15 -14.80 -17.03
C GLY A 203 8.32 -15.26 -15.81
N GLN A 204 8.96 -15.44 -14.64
CA GLN A 204 8.30 -15.80 -13.39
C GLN A 204 8.54 -14.72 -12.34
N LEU A 205 7.52 -14.41 -11.56
CA LEU A 205 7.68 -13.53 -10.40
C LEU A 205 8.33 -14.31 -9.25
N CYS A 206 9.31 -13.71 -8.57
CA CYS A 206 9.87 -14.24 -7.33
C CYS A 206 10.16 -13.13 -6.32
N VAL A 207 10.20 -13.46 -5.03
CA VAL A 207 10.60 -12.53 -3.97
C VAL A 207 12.10 -12.66 -3.73
N ARG A 208 12.80 -11.53 -3.84
CA ARG A 208 14.24 -11.38 -3.60
C ARG A 208 14.49 -10.60 -2.32
N LYS A 209 15.35 -11.06 -1.42
CA LYS A 209 15.74 -10.28 -0.24
C LYS A 209 16.53 -9.05 -0.66
N ASN A 210 16.39 -7.97 0.11
CA ASN A 210 17.17 -6.78 -0.10
C ASN A 210 18.48 -6.84 0.68
N HIS A 211 19.58 -7.15 0.00
CA HIS A 211 20.90 -7.30 0.63
C HIS A 211 21.51 -6.00 1.17
N TYR A 212 20.92 -4.82 0.90
CA TYR A 212 21.33 -3.58 1.57
C TYR A 212 20.96 -3.59 3.07
N TYR A 213 19.95 -4.36 3.47
CA TYR A 213 19.62 -4.56 4.88
C TYR A 213 20.64 -5.53 5.52
N PRO A 214 21.24 -5.20 6.68
CA PRO A 214 22.23 -6.06 7.34
C PRO A 214 21.69 -7.45 7.71
N ARG A 215 20.40 -7.51 8.05
CA ARG A 215 19.68 -8.74 8.36
C ARG A 215 18.25 -8.63 7.87
N VAL A 216 17.82 -9.64 7.11
CA VAL A 216 16.43 -9.79 6.64
C VAL A 216 15.83 -11.03 7.32
N PRO A 217 14.70 -10.91 8.06
CA PRO A 217 14.06 -12.07 8.68
C PRO A 217 13.43 -13.01 7.63
N ARG A 218 12.93 -14.17 8.06
CA ARG A 218 12.18 -15.08 7.18
C ARG A 218 10.98 -14.33 6.60
N ILE A 219 10.84 -14.39 5.29
CA ILE A 219 9.67 -13.85 4.57
C ILE A 219 8.49 -14.78 4.85
N LYS A 220 7.40 -14.22 5.37
CA LYS A 220 6.12 -14.91 5.52
C LYS A 220 5.19 -14.44 4.43
N PHE A 221 4.33 -15.32 3.95
CA PHE A 221 3.29 -14.95 3.00
C PHE A 221 1.93 -14.94 3.67
N ALA A 222 1.05 -14.04 3.23
CA ALA A 222 -0.30 -13.98 3.75
C ALA A 222 -1.31 -13.59 2.66
N THR A 223 -2.53 -14.07 2.83
CA THR A 223 -3.73 -13.47 2.24
C THR A 223 -4.48 -12.68 3.32
N VAL A 224 -5.65 -12.14 2.97
CA VAL A 224 -6.47 -11.32 3.86
C VAL A 224 -7.83 -11.97 4.12
N LYS A 225 -8.36 -11.73 5.32
CA LYS A 225 -9.75 -12.04 5.67
C LYS A 225 -10.53 -10.79 6.06
N GLU A 226 -11.84 -10.88 5.93
CA GLU A 226 -12.75 -9.83 6.34
C GLU A 226 -12.74 -9.62 7.86
N ASN A 227 -13.11 -8.40 8.26
CA ASN A 227 -13.46 -8.08 9.63
C ASN A 227 -14.53 -6.97 9.64
N PRO A 228 -15.82 -7.35 9.61
CA PRO A 228 -16.91 -6.36 9.57
C PRO A 228 -16.95 -5.41 10.77
N HIS A 229 -16.38 -5.79 11.92
CA HIS A 229 -16.28 -4.93 13.12
C HIS A 229 -15.31 -3.77 12.88
N LEU A 230 -14.23 -3.98 12.13
CA LEU A 230 -13.31 -2.94 11.65
C LEU A 230 -13.75 -2.33 10.30
N GLY A 231 -15.01 -2.52 9.91
CA GLY A 231 -15.53 -2.02 8.65
C GLY A 231 -14.94 -2.70 7.42
N ILE A 232 -14.35 -3.90 7.56
CA ILE A 232 -13.75 -4.65 6.45
C ILE A 232 -14.69 -5.75 5.96
N THR A 233 -15.25 -5.53 4.77
CA THR A 233 -16.09 -6.48 4.05
C THR A 233 -15.69 -6.40 2.58
N PHE A 234 -15.37 -7.54 1.97
CA PHE A 234 -14.96 -7.64 0.58
C PHE A 234 -16.14 -7.43 -0.35
N ASP A 235 -15.85 -7.02 -1.58
CA ASP A 235 -16.82 -6.67 -2.62
C ASP A 235 -17.82 -5.56 -2.24
N MET A 236 -17.59 -4.89 -1.10
CA MET A 236 -18.27 -3.67 -0.71
C MET A 236 -17.27 -2.51 -0.72
N PRO A 237 -17.49 -1.45 -1.53
CA PRO A 237 -16.51 -0.38 -1.69
C PRO A 237 -16.16 0.35 -0.38
N LEU A 238 -14.87 0.64 -0.14
CA LEU A 238 -14.35 1.25 1.08
C LEU A 238 -15.02 2.59 1.36
N TYR A 239 -15.18 3.42 0.32
CA TYR A 239 -15.86 4.71 0.45
C TYR A 239 -17.30 4.54 0.95
N GLN A 240 -18.03 3.52 0.47
CA GLN A 240 -19.40 3.24 0.89
C GLN A 240 -19.45 2.62 2.30
N ARG A 241 -18.50 1.74 2.65
CA ARG A 241 -18.36 1.19 4.00
C ARG A 241 -18.15 2.29 5.03
N TYR A 242 -17.27 3.24 4.74
CA TYR A 242 -17.05 4.42 5.57
C TYR A 242 -18.31 5.28 5.69
N ARG A 243 -19.01 5.59 4.59
CA ARG A 243 -20.26 6.37 4.66
C ARG A 243 -21.35 5.69 5.50
N ALA A 244 -21.46 4.37 5.39
CA ALA A 244 -22.51 3.61 6.07
C ALA A 244 -22.26 3.46 7.58
N ALA A 245 -21.01 3.32 8.00
CA ALA A 245 -20.64 3.03 9.39
C ALA A 245 -19.25 3.63 9.73
N PRO A 246 -19.10 4.95 9.71
CA PRO A 246 -17.81 5.64 9.89
C PRO A 246 -17.18 5.36 11.26
N GLU A 247 -17.98 5.08 12.29
CA GLU A 247 -17.52 4.70 13.63
C GLU A 247 -16.68 3.41 13.63
N ARG A 248 -16.85 2.53 12.64
CA ARG A 248 -16.04 1.31 12.51
C ARG A 248 -14.59 1.59 12.12
N PHE A 249 -14.28 2.80 11.64
CA PHE A 249 -12.94 3.23 11.24
C PHE A 249 -12.20 4.00 12.34
N HIS A 250 -12.81 4.15 13.53
CA HIS A 250 -12.23 4.83 14.69
C HIS A 250 -10.81 4.36 15.05
N PHE A 251 -10.48 3.09 14.77
CA PHE A 251 -9.16 2.51 14.97
C PHE A 251 -8.03 3.21 14.19
N LEU A 252 -8.34 3.92 13.10
CA LEU A 252 -7.35 4.71 12.32
C LEU A 252 -6.69 5.80 13.18
N GLY A 253 -7.46 6.45 14.06
CA GLY A 253 -6.96 7.43 15.04
C GLY A 253 -6.57 6.81 16.39
N HIS A 254 -7.19 5.68 16.78
CA HIS A 254 -7.15 5.14 18.14
C HIS A 254 -6.79 3.65 18.20
N VAL A 255 -5.61 3.28 17.69
CA VAL A 255 -5.30 1.88 17.36
C VAL A 255 -4.98 0.94 18.52
N ASP A 256 -4.62 1.45 19.71
CA ASP A 256 -4.00 0.63 20.79
C ASP A 256 -4.80 -0.63 21.16
N ASN A 257 -6.13 -0.58 21.11
CA ASN A 257 -7.01 -1.70 21.44
C ASN A 257 -7.32 -2.63 20.25
N TYR A 258 -6.88 -2.28 19.04
CA TYR A 258 -7.22 -2.98 17.79
C TYR A 258 -6.04 -3.75 17.20
N VAL A 259 -4.82 -3.61 17.73
CA VAL A 259 -3.60 -4.23 17.16
C VAL A 259 -3.77 -5.74 16.93
N ARG A 260 -4.21 -6.48 17.96
CA ARG A 260 -4.42 -7.94 17.84
C ARG A 260 -5.48 -8.28 16.80
N GLU A 261 -6.54 -7.48 16.74
CA GLU A 261 -7.65 -7.70 15.82
C GLU A 261 -7.22 -7.43 14.36
N ILE A 262 -6.48 -6.36 14.12
CA ILE A 262 -5.89 -6.00 12.82
C ILE A 262 -4.89 -7.07 12.37
N MET A 263 -3.94 -7.45 13.23
CA MET A 263 -2.97 -8.50 12.92
C MET A 263 -3.66 -9.83 12.63
N GLY A 264 -4.77 -10.10 13.31
CA GLY A 264 -5.57 -11.30 13.10
C GLY A 264 -6.17 -11.41 11.70
N MET A 265 -6.27 -10.31 10.93
CA MET A 265 -6.79 -10.31 9.56
C MET A 265 -5.84 -10.89 8.51
N LEU A 266 -4.56 -11.07 8.84
CA LEU A 266 -3.61 -11.73 7.96
C LEU A 266 -3.77 -13.24 8.09
N GLN A 267 -4.04 -13.92 6.97
CA GLN A 267 -4.10 -15.37 6.90
C GLN A 267 -2.79 -15.87 6.30
N TYR A 268 -1.91 -16.46 7.12
CA TYR A 268 -0.61 -16.93 6.66
C TYR A 268 -0.73 -18.16 5.76
N GLU A 269 0.08 -18.17 4.70
CA GLU A 269 0.17 -19.23 3.70
C GLU A 269 1.65 -19.59 3.50
N ASP A 270 1.96 -20.87 3.28
CA ASP A 270 3.36 -21.31 3.10
C ASP A 270 3.86 -21.17 1.64
N ASP A 271 2.96 -21.29 0.65
CA ASP A 271 3.31 -21.41 -0.79
C ASP A 271 2.61 -20.39 -1.70
N LEU A 272 2.45 -19.14 -1.24
CA LEU A 272 1.71 -18.13 -2.00
C LEU A 272 2.53 -17.47 -3.12
N PHE A 273 3.85 -17.37 -2.94
CA PHE A 273 4.76 -16.70 -3.86
C PHE A 273 6.15 -17.35 -3.77
N PRO A 274 6.82 -17.68 -4.89
CA PRO A 274 8.12 -18.32 -4.82
C PRO A 274 9.21 -17.33 -4.38
N LEU A 275 10.21 -17.84 -3.65
CA LEU A 275 11.47 -17.13 -3.43
C LEU A 275 12.36 -17.26 -4.68
N CYS A 276 13.19 -16.24 -4.95
CA CYS A 276 14.20 -16.36 -6.00
C CYS A 276 15.26 -17.41 -5.61
N GLN A 277 15.92 -18.01 -6.60
CA GLN A 277 16.80 -19.17 -6.38
C GLN A 277 17.98 -18.89 -5.42
N GLU A 278 18.47 -17.65 -5.37
CA GLU A 278 19.56 -17.25 -4.47
C GLU A 278 19.12 -17.10 -3.00
N ASP A 279 17.80 -17.04 -2.74
CA ASP A 279 17.20 -16.78 -1.42
C ASP A 279 16.41 -17.95 -0.82
N ALA A 280 16.14 -18.98 -1.64
CA ALA A 280 15.43 -20.22 -1.28
C ALA A 280 16.34 -21.18 -0.48
#